data_AF-A0A847JQK8-F1
#
_entry.id   AF-A0A847JQK8-F1
#
_cell.length_a   1.000
_cell.length_b   1.000
_cell.length_c   1.000
_cell.angle_alpha   90.00
_cell.angle_beta   90.00
_cell.angle_gamma   90.00
#
_symmetry.space_group_name_H-M   'P 1'
#
loop_
_entity.id
_entity.type
_entity.pdbx_description
1 polymer ?
#
loop_
_entity_poly.entity_id
_entity_poly.type
_entity_poly.pdbx_seq_one_letter_code
_entity_poly.pdbx_strand_id
1 'polypeptide(L)'
;MTRDARTAGGARRDRLRDTAIGLYMGSLVWMALVMTSIPKAFLEFDRWWGIFVFAPLCALIHGTRARWLVWATGGMVILLFVLAVATPLFTRAARSLVRTDELRKADAVIVLSSATTKERRLDEYGFIRTIEGMRLVSDGWAPTLVRTEVGGDFPRADADIAELARLCGRPHIEVIGPVYSTRDEATRFADVARERGWERVIVVTSPYHSARAAAVLEKVGITVVSHPCPEREFAPSNPRSMKERLAVLRWWLYEQVRWALYRARGWV
;
A
#
# COMPACT_ATOMS: atom_id res chain seq x y z
N MET A 1 -40.26 -46.56 -12.12
CA MET A 1 -39.76 -45.33 -12.78
C MET A 1 -39.76 -44.06 -11.91
N THR A 2 -40.35 -44.04 -10.71
CA THR A 2 -40.47 -42.80 -9.89
C THR A 2 -39.35 -42.59 -8.85
N ARG A 3 -38.56 -43.62 -8.52
CA ARG A 3 -37.48 -43.54 -7.52
C ARG A 3 -36.20 -42.90 -8.10
N ASP A 4 -35.84 -43.23 -9.34
CA ASP A 4 -34.63 -42.71 -10.00
C ASP A 4 -34.75 -41.23 -10.40
N ALA A 5 -35.95 -40.76 -10.73
CA ALA A 5 -36.17 -39.34 -11.01
C ALA A 5 -36.01 -38.46 -9.75
N ARG A 6 -36.38 -38.98 -8.57
CA ARG A 6 -36.22 -38.27 -7.29
C ARG A 6 -34.76 -38.22 -6.84
N THR A 7 -33.99 -39.29 -7.03
CA THR A 7 -32.56 -39.34 -6.68
C THR A 7 -31.71 -38.48 -7.62
N ALA A 8 -31.99 -38.50 -8.93
CA ALA A 8 -31.35 -37.61 -9.90
C ALA A 8 -31.65 -36.13 -9.64
N GLY A 9 -32.89 -35.80 -9.24
CA GLY A 9 -33.29 -34.46 -8.84
C GLY A 9 -32.58 -33.96 -7.58
N GLY A 10 -32.40 -34.83 -6.57
CA GLY A 10 -31.64 -34.53 -5.35
C GLY A 10 -30.16 -34.27 -5.62
N ALA A 11 -29.49 -35.18 -6.35
CA ALA A 11 -28.08 -35.03 -6.70
C ALA A 11 -27.79 -33.81 -7.60
N ARG A 12 -28.77 -33.36 -8.39
CA ARG A 12 -28.67 -32.11 -9.16
C ARG A 12 -28.84 -30.89 -8.26
N ARG A 13 -29.78 -30.91 -7.32
CA ARG A 13 -29.99 -29.81 -6.34
C ARG A 13 -28.77 -29.63 -5.43
N ASP A 14 -28.18 -30.73 -4.95
CA ASP A 14 -26.99 -30.67 -4.09
C ASP A 14 -25.77 -30.10 -4.83
N ARG A 15 -25.56 -30.50 -6.09
CA ARG A 15 -24.49 -29.92 -6.94
C ARG A 15 -24.71 -28.43 -7.25
N LEU A 16 -25.95 -28.02 -7.48
CA LEU A 16 -26.27 -26.60 -7.68
C LEU A 16 -26.02 -25.78 -6.41
N ARG A 17 -26.41 -26.32 -5.24
CA ARG A 17 -26.14 -25.69 -3.94
C ARG A 17 -24.63 -25.59 -3.67
N ASP A 18 -23.87 -26.65 -3.87
CA ASP A 18 -22.43 -26.65 -3.63
C ASP A 18 -21.70 -25.69 -4.57
N THR A 19 -22.11 -25.62 -5.83
CA THR A 19 -21.60 -24.63 -6.79
C THR A 19 -21.92 -23.21 -6.33
N ALA A 20 -23.16 -22.94 -5.90
CA ALA A 20 -23.59 -21.62 -5.44
C ALA A 20 -22.81 -21.17 -4.19
N ILE A 21 -22.59 -22.06 -3.22
CA ILE A 21 -21.79 -21.79 -2.02
C ILE A 21 -20.35 -21.44 -2.42
N GLY A 22 -19.72 -22.24 -3.27
CA GLY A 22 -18.35 -21.99 -3.67
C GLY A 22 -18.19 -20.69 -4.49
N LEU A 23 -19.14 -20.37 -5.38
CA LEU A 23 -19.18 -19.07 -6.07
C LEU A 23 -19.24 -17.91 -5.06
N TYR A 24 -20.19 -17.97 -4.12
CA TYR A 24 -20.38 -16.94 -3.10
C TYR A 24 -19.13 -16.75 -2.23
N MET A 25 -18.56 -17.85 -1.72
CA MET A 25 -17.35 -17.80 -0.89
C MET A 25 -16.15 -17.27 -1.68
N GLY A 26 -15.98 -17.67 -2.94
CA GLY A 26 -14.92 -17.14 -3.79
C GLY A 26 -15.05 -15.65 -4.05
N SER A 27 -16.28 -15.15 -4.24
CA SER A 27 -16.55 -13.71 -4.35
C SER A 27 -16.21 -12.95 -3.06
N LEU A 28 -16.59 -13.49 -1.89
CA LEU A 28 -16.27 -12.87 -0.59
C LEU A 28 -14.77 -12.83 -0.31
N VAL A 29 -14.05 -13.92 -0.58
CA VAL A 29 -12.59 -13.99 -0.41
C VAL A 29 -11.92 -12.97 -1.32
N TRP A 30 -12.33 -12.88 -2.58
CA TRP A 30 -11.79 -11.88 -3.50
C TRP A 30 -12.09 -10.45 -3.02
N MET A 31 -13.31 -10.19 -2.55
CA MET A 31 -13.67 -8.89 -2.00
C MET A 31 -12.78 -8.53 -0.79
N ALA A 32 -12.52 -9.48 0.11
CA ALA A 32 -11.62 -9.27 1.24
C ALA A 32 -10.17 -8.98 0.78
N LEU A 33 -9.69 -9.65 -0.27
CA LEU A 33 -8.37 -9.38 -0.85
C LEU A 33 -8.28 -7.96 -1.45
N VAL A 34 -9.29 -7.54 -2.20
CA VAL A 34 -9.34 -6.17 -2.75
C VAL A 34 -9.41 -5.13 -1.63
N MET A 35 -10.24 -5.36 -0.61
CA MET A 35 -10.35 -4.45 0.56
C MET A 35 -9.06 -4.35 1.37
N THR A 36 -8.18 -5.35 1.29
CA THR A 36 -6.85 -5.34 1.95
C THR A 36 -5.75 -4.81 1.03
N SER A 37 -6.06 -4.36 -0.19
CA SER A 37 -5.11 -3.86 -1.18
C SER A 37 -3.98 -4.85 -1.53
N ILE A 38 -4.13 -6.14 -1.20
CA ILE A 38 -3.13 -7.17 -1.51
C ILE A 38 -2.91 -7.30 -3.02
N PRO A 39 -3.93 -7.31 -3.89
CA PRO A 39 -3.73 -7.33 -5.34
C PRO A 39 -2.85 -6.18 -5.84
N LYS A 40 -3.06 -4.95 -5.33
CA LYS A 40 -2.23 -3.79 -5.62
C LYS A 40 -0.78 -3.96 -5.17
N ALA A 41 -0.51 -4.77 -4.14
CA ALA A 41 0.85 -5.07 -3.71
C ALA A 41 1.63 -5.91 -4.75
N PHE A 42 0.94 -6.75 -5.53
CA PHE A 42 1.57 -7.60 -6.56
C PHE A 42 1.53 -7.00 -7.96
N LEU A 43 0.41 -6.38 -8.33
CA LEU A 43 0.09 -6.02 -9.72
C LEU A 43 0.05 -4.51 -9.97
N GLU A 44 0.40 -3.68 -8.99
CA GLU A 44 0.36 -2.20 -9.03
C GLU A 44 -1.03 -1.57 -9.31
N PHE A 45 -2.05 -2.37 -9.62
CA PHE A 45 -3.41 -1.93 -9.96
C PHE A 45 -4.49 -2.75 -9.24
N ASP A 46 -5.55 -2.07 -8.78
CA ASP A 46 -6.76 -2.70 -8.25
C ASP A 46 -7.61 -3.26 -9.39
N ARG A 47 -7.41 -4.54 -9.68
CA ARG A 47 -8.09 -5.19 -10.81
C ARG A 47 -9.25 -6.05 -10.35
N TRP A 48 -10.46 -5.48 -10.37
CA TRP A 48 -11.70 -6.14 -9.95
C TRP A 48 -12.03 -7.45 -10.68
N TRP A 49 -11.44 -7.72 -11.86
CA TRP A 49 -11.69 -8.94 -12.63
C TRP A 49 -11.26 -10.23 -11.93
N GLY A 50 -10.43 -10.18 -10.88
CA GLY A 50 -10.07 -11.39 -10.14
C GLY A 50 -11.26 -12.14 -9.54
N ILE A 51 -12.41 -11.48 -9.37
CA ILE A 51 -13.66 -12.15 -9.00
C ILE A 51 -14.08 -13.24 -10.00
N PHE A 52 -13.82 -13.02 -11.30
CA PHE A 52 -14.12 -13.98 -12.37
C PHE A 52 -13.17 -15.18 -12.38
N VAL A 53 -12.10 -15.15 -11.58
CA VAL A 53 -11.20 -16.30 -11.37
C VAL A 53 -11.49 -16.97 -10.04
N PHE A 54 -11.57 -16.20 -8.96
CA PHE A 54 -11.73 -16.72 -7.60
C PHE A 54 -13.10 -17.35 -7.35
N ALA A 55 -14.18 -16.77 -7.89
CA ALA A 55 -15.51 -17.32 -7.76
C ALA A 55 -15.63 -18.72 -8.41
N PRO A 56 -15.32 -18.93 -9.71
CA PRO A 56 -15.40 -20.26 -10.30
C PRO A 56 -14.39 -21.24 -9.71
N LEU A 57 -13.18 -20.79 -9.34
CA LEU A 57 -12.19 -21.65 -8.68
C LEU A 57 -12.71 -22.20 -7.35
N CYS A 58 -13.30 -21.36 -6.49
CA CYS A 58 -13.88 -21.81 -5.23
C CYS A 58 -15.10 -22.70 -5.44
N ALA A 59 -15.91 -22.45 -6.47
CA ALA A 59 -17.01 -23.33 -6.87
C ALA A 59 -16.51 -24.74 -7.26
N LEU A 60 -15.45 -24.81 -8.05
CA LEU A 60 -14.81 -26.07 -8.43
C LEU A 60 -14.25 -26.80 -7.22
N ILE A 61 -13.49 -26.11 -6.35
CA ILE A 61 -12.89 -26.72 -5.14
C ILE A 61 -13.98 -27.20 -4.18
N HIS A 62 -15.04 -26.42 -3.96
CA HIS A 62 -16.14 -26.76 -3.06
C HIS A 62 -16.91 -28.01 -3.53
N GLY A 63 -16.98 -28.25 -4.85
CA GLY A 63 -17.55 -29.48 -5.43
C GLY A 63 -16.73 -30.75 -5.17
N THR A 64 -15.50 -30.64 -4.65
CA THR A 64 -14.62 -31.79 -4.39
C THR A 64 -14.56 -32.19 -2.91
N ARG A 65 -13.70 -33.17 -2.58
CA ARG A 65 -13.35 -33.51 -1.19
C ARG A 65 -12.55 -32.41 -0.49
N ALA A 66 -11.97 -31.47 -1.25
CA ALA A 66 -11.21 -30.35 -0.74
C ALA A 66 -12.07 -29.15 -0.32
N ARG A 67 -13.40 -29.30 -0.22
CA ARG A 67 -14.34 -28.23 0.20
C ARG A 67 -13.98 -27.56 1.52
N TRP A 68 -13.29 -28.29 2.41
CA TRP A 68 -12.80 -27.76 3.68
C TRP A 68 -11.82 -26.59 3.49
N LEU A 69 -11.07 -26.54 2.37
CA LEU A 69 -10.18 -25.42 2.06
C LEU A 69 -10.96 -24.11 1.88
N VAL A 70 -12.12 -24.16 1.24
CA VAL A 70 -12.98 -22.97 1.05
C VAL A 70 -13.50 -22.47 2.39
N TRP A 71 -13.95 -23.38 3.26
CA TRP A 71 -14.38 -23.04 4.62
C TRP A 71 -13.23 -22.56 5.51
N ALA A 72 -12.05 -23.17 5.42
CA ALA A 72 -10.85 -22.74 6.14
C ALA A 72 -10.42 -21.34 5.72
N THR A 73 -10.46 -21.03 4.42
CA THR A 73 -10.12 -19.70 3.90
C THR A 73 -11.14 -18.66 4.35
N GLY A 74 -12.44 -18.96 4.27
CA GLY A 74 -13.50 -18.09 4.78
C GLY A 74 -13.39 -17.86 6.29
N GLY A 75 -13.13 -18.93 7.06
CA GLY A 75 -12.90 -18.86 8.50
C GLY A 75 -11.67 -18.02 8.86
N MET A 76 -10.59 -18.12 8.09
CA MET A 76 -9.39 -17.28 8.25
C MET A 76 -9.71 -15.80 8.00
N VAL A 77 -10.46 -15.47 6.94
CA VAL A 77 -10.87 -14.07 6.67
C VAL A 77 -11.70 -13.52 7.83
N ILE A 78 -12.67 -14.29 8.33
CA ILE A 78 -13.49 -13.90 9.49
C ILE A 78 -12.62 -13.74 10.73
N LEU A 79 -11.70 -14.67 10.99
CA LEU A 79 -10.78 -14.61 12.12
C LEU A 79 -9.92 -13.34 12.07
N LEU A 80 -9.29 -13.03 10.93
CA LEU A 80 -8.49 -11.83 10.75
C LEU A 80 -9.31 -10.56 10.97
N PHE A 81 -10.54 -10.53 10.45
CA PHE A 81 -11.48 -9.43 10.68
C PHE A 81 -11.80 -9.25 12.17
N VAL A 82 -12.17 -10.34 12.86
CA VAL A 82 -12.47 -10.30 14.30
C VAL A 82 -11.24 -9.87 15.09
N LEU A 83 -10.06 -10.42 14.80
CA LEU A 83 -8.81 -10.04 15.46
C LEU A 83 -8.48 -8.56 15.24
N ALA A 84 -8.72 -8.01 14.05
CA ALA A 84 -8.48 -6.61 13.77
C ALA A 84 -9.42 -5.68 14.51
N VAL A 85 -10.71 -6.02 14.57
CA VAL A 85 -11.71 -5.15 15.19
C VAL A 85 -11.70 -5.28 16.71
N ALA A 86 -11.61 -6.50 17.23
CA ALA A 86 -11.75 -6.78 18.66
C ALA A 86 -10.44 -6.61 19.45
N THR A 87 -9.28 -6.57 18.78
CA THR A 87 -7.98 -6.52 19.47
C THR A 87 -7.05 -5.46 18.88
N PRO A 88 -6.03 -5.00 19.62
CA PRO A 88 -4.99 -4.12 19.09
C PRO A 88 -3.82 -4.89 18.46
N LEU A 89 -3.99 -6.16 18.08
CA LEU A 89 -2.93 -7.02 17.54
C LEU A 89 -2.21 -6.37 16.36
N PHE A 90 -2.95 -6.00 15.31
CA PHE A 90 -2.34 -5.41 14.11
C PHE A 90 -1.81 -4.00 14.34
N THR A 91 -2.40 -3.23 15.27
CA THR A 91 -1.84 -1.94 15.70
C THR A 91 -0.45 -2.12 16.32
N ARG A 92 -0.27 -3.13 17.18
CA ARG A 92 1.05 -3.44 17.73
C ARG A 92 2.01 -3.94 16.65
N ALA A 93 1.54 -4.83 15.78
CA ALA A 93 2.36 -5.38 14.69
C ALA A 93 2.77 -4.32 13.66
N ALA A 94 1.93 -3.32 13.38
CA ALA A 94 2.22 -2.25 12.41
C ALA A 94 3.23 -1.22 12.93
N ARG A 95 3.53 -1.19 14.24
CA ARG A 95 4.56 -0.30 14.79
C ARG A 95 5.94 -0.54 14.17
N SER A 96 6.27 -1.79 13.85
CA SER A 96 7.56 -2.13 13.22
C SER A 96 7.69 -1.63 11.78
N LEU A 97 6.59 -1.16 11.16
CA LEU A 97 6.60 -0.57 9.82
C LEU A 97 6.95 0.92 9.83
N VAL A 98 6.88 1.54 11.01
CA VAL A 98 7.18 2.96 11.18
C VAL A 98 8.61 3.09 11.65
N ARG A 99 9.47 3.67 10.81
CA ARG A 99 10.80 4.14 11.18
C ARG A 99 10.72 5.66 11.34
N THR A 100 11.25 6.17 12.43
CA THR A 100 11.35 7.60 12.69
C THR A 100 12.70 7.82 13.32
N ASP A 101 13.56 8.52 12.59
CA ASP A 101 14.91 8.83 13.04
C ASP A 101 14.93 10.26 13.60
N GLU A 102 15.88 10.55 14.49
CA GLU A 102 16.10 11.93 14.93
C GLU A 102 16.50 12.81 13.75
N LEU A 103 15.85 13.97 13.61
CA LEU A 103 16.15 14.90 12.53
C LEU A 103 17.59 15.40 12.62
N ARG A 104 18.28 15.36 11.49
CA ARG A 104 19.65 15.85 11.30
C ARG A 104 19.71 16.64 10.01
N LYS A 105 20.62 17.62 9.94
CA LYS A 105 20.87 18.35 8.68
C LYS A 105 21.30 17.36 7.59
N ALA A 106 20.77 17.58 6.40
CA ALA A 106 20.92 16.72 5.24
C ALA A 106 21.12 17.56 3.98
N ASP A 107 21.57 16.91 2.92
CA ASP A 107 21.88 17.56 1.64
C ASP A 107 20.62 17.79 0.80
N ALA A 108 19.63 16.92 0.97
CA ALA A 108 18.31 17.04 0.35
C ALA A 108 17.21 16.40 1.21
N VAL A 109 15.97 16.86 0.99
CA VAL A 109 14.75 16.16 1.41
C VAL A 109 14.16 15.45 0.19
N ILE A 110 14.01 14.13 0.22
CA ILE A 110 13.26 13.38 -0.80
C ILE A 110 11.83 13.12 -0.32
N VAL A 111 10.85 13.58 -1.10
CA VAL A 111 9.43 13.30 -0.93
C VAL A 111 9.01 12.22 -1.91
N LEU A 112 8.60 11.05 -1.38
CA LEU A 112 8.08 9.96 -2.21
C LEU A 112 6.65 10.23 -2.65
N SER A 113 6.43 10.07 -3.95
CA SER A 113 5.18 10.32 -4.64
C SER A 113 4.06 9.38 -4.20
N SER A 114 2.84 9.77 -4.55
CA SER A 114 1.60 9.02 -4.38
C SER A 114 0.75 9.22 -5.62
N ALA A 115 -0.50 8.75 -5.60
CA ALA A 115 -1.38 8.92 -6.74
C ALA A 115 -1.75 10.40 -6.94
N THR A 116 -2.21 10.71 -8.15
CA THR A 116 -2.86 11.98 -8.47
C THR A 116 -4.27 11.74 -8.95
N THR A 117 -5.13 12.74 -8.78
CA THR A 117 -6.50 12.68 -9.31
C THR A 117 -6.48 12.89 -10.83
N LYS A 118 -7.57 12.52 -11.51
CA LYS A 118 -7.70 12.78 -12.96
C LYS A 118 -7.75 14.27 -13.27
N GLU A 119 -8.18 15.07 -12.30
CA GLU A 119 -8.19 16.53 -12.31
C GLU A 119 -6.81 17.14 -11.99
N ARG A 120 -5.74 16.32 -11.99
CA ARG A 120 -4.35 16.76 -11.82
C ARG A 120 -4.06 17.36 -10.44
N ARG A 121 -4.71 16.84 -9.40
CA ARG A 121 -4.45 17.22 -8.00
C ARG A 121 -3.64 16.16 -7.28
N LEU A 122 -2.91 16.57 -6.25
CA LEU A 122 -2.29 15.62 -5.33
C LEU A 122 -3.39 14.86 -4.59
N ASP A 123 -3.25 13.55 -4.44
CA ASP A 123 -4.07 12.82 -3.47
C ASP A 123 -3.70 13.23 -2.04
N GLU A 124 -4.49 12.77 -1.06
CA GLU A 124 -4.30 13.11 0.36
C GLU A 124 -2.86 12.84 0.83
N TYR A 125 -2.30 11.67 0.48
CA TYR A 125 -0.95 11.30 0.88
C TYR A 125 0.10 12.21 0.22
N GLY A 126 -0.05 12.50 -1.06
CA GLY A 126 0.88 13.32 -1.84
C GLY A 126 0.90 14.74 -1.35
N PHE A 127 -0.27 15.28 -1.02
CA PHE A 127 -0.43 16.60 -0.44
C PHE A 127 0.31 16.72 0.90
N ILE A 128 0.03 15.81 1.84
CA ILE A 128 0.61 15.85 3.18
C ILE A 128 2.13 15.67 3.13
N ARG A 129 2.61 14.70 2.34
CA ARG A 129 4.05 14.45 2.20
C ARG A 129 4.78 15.64 1.56
N THR A 130 4.17 16.25 0.53
CA THR A 130 4.76 17.40 -0.16
C THR A 130 4.85 18.61 0.77
N ILE A 131 3.79 18.92 1.53
CA ILE A 131 3.81 19.99 2.53
C ILE A 131 4.88 19.74 3.59
N GLU A 132 4.96 18.51 4.12
CA GLU A 132 5.93 18.20 5.15
C GLU A 132 7.37 18.32 4.64
N GLY A 133 7.65 17.87 3.42
CA GLY A 133 8.95 18.09 2.80
C GLY A 133 9.27 19.58 2.60
N MET A 134 8.31 20.36 2.11
CA MET A 134 8.49 21.81 1.94
C MET A 134 8.77 22.49 3.28
N ARG A 135 8.05 22.11 4.34
CA ARG A 135 8.29 22.59 5.70
C ARG A 135 9.72 22.30 6.15
N LEU A 136 10.22 21.08 5.94
CA LEU A 136 11.59 20.73 6.34
C LEU A 136 12.65 21.58 5.63
N VAL A 137 12.46 21.89 4.34
CA VAL A 137 13.36 22.78 3.60
C VAL A 137 13.25 24.23 4.10
N SER A 138 12.03 24.71 4.34
CA SER A 138 11.80 26.06 4.87
C SER A 138 12.35 26.24 6.29
N ASP A 139 12.33 25.19 7.11
CA ASP A 139 12.97 25.12 8.43
C ASP A 139 14.52 24.93 8.34
N GLY A 140 15.04 24.85 7.11
CA GLY A 140 16.46 24.77 6.79
C GLY A 140 17.09 23.39 6.99
N TRP A 141 16.33 22.32 7.17
CA TRP A 141 16.87 20.97 7.41
C TRP A 141 17.69 20.42 6.23
N ALA A 142 17.34 20.85 5.02
CA ALA A 142 18.14 20.67 3.81
C ALA A 142 17.88 21.85 2.86
N PRO A 143 18.80 22.16 1.93
CA PRO A 143 18.62 23.26 0.97
C PRO A 143 17.65 22.94 -0.18
N THR A 144 17.46 21.66 -0.52
CA THR A 144 16.70 21.23 -1.70
C THR A 144 15.63 20.20 -1.34
N LEU A 145 14.43 20.37 -1.89
CA LEU A 145 13.41 19.33 -1.91
C LEU A 145 13.43 18.61 -3.26
N VAL A 146 13.59 17.30 -3.24
CA VAL A 146 13.39 16.44 -4.41
C VAL A 146 12.07 15.72 -4.27
N ARG A 147 11.15 15.94 -5.22
CA ARG A 147 9.88 15.23 -5.26
C ARG A 147 9.89 14.24 -6.41
N THR A 148 9.57 12.99 -6.13
CA THR A 148 9.37 12.00 -7.21
C THR A 148 8.02 12.23 -7.90
N GLU A 149 7.90 11.80 -9.15
CA GLU A 149 6.68 11.90 -9.95
C GLU A 149 6.24 10.53 -10.44
N VAL A 150 5.05 10.11 -9.99
CA VAL A 150 4.43 8.86 -10.41
C VAL A 150 4.12 8.88 -11.91
N GLY A 151 4.45 7.80 -12.62
CA GLY A 151 4.14 7.62 -14.04
C GLY A 151 2.83 6.87 -14.29
N GLY A 152 2.55 6.56 -15.57
CA GLY A 152 1.37 5.80 -15.98
C GLY A 152 0.14 6.68 -16.17
N ASP A 153 -1.03 6.22 -15.69
CA ASP A 153 -2.32 6.91 -15.83
C ASP A 153 -2.51 8.08 -14.83
N PHE A 154 -1.47 8.42 -14.07
CA PHE A 154 -1.49 9.49 -13.07
C PHE A 154 -0.96 10.79 -13.67
N PRO A 155 -1.82 11.79 -13.95
CA PRO A 155 -1.36 13.03 -14.55
C PRO A 155 -0.54 13.88 -13.56
N ARG A 156 0.38 14.70 -14.07
CA ARG A 156 1.23 15.58 -13.25
C ARG A 156 0.40 16.64 -12.51
N ALA A 157 0.70 16.85 -11.23
CA ALA A 157 0.01 17.82 -10.36
C ALA A 157 0.77 19.16 -10.23
N ASP A 158 1.38 19.64 -11.31
CA ASP A 158 2.32 20.78 -11.31
C ASP A 158 1.71 22.06 -10.72
N ALA A 159 0.45 22.35 -11.05
CA ALA A 159 -0.26 23.53 -10.53
C ALA A 159 -0.44 23.49 -9.01
N ASP A 160 -0.77 22.31 -8.48
CA ASP A 160 -0.94 22.07 -7.03
C ASP A 160 0.40 22.23 -6.30
N ILE A 161 1.47 21.68 -6.86
CA ILE A 161 2.83 21.78 -6.32
C ILE A 161 3.30 23.24 -6.33
N ALA A 162 3.07 23.98 -7.41
CA ALA A 162 3.43 25.38 -7.53
C ALA A 162 2.66 26.26 -6.53
N GLU A 163 1.37 25.98 -6.32
CA GLU A 163 0.55 26.66 -5.33
C GLU A 163 1.07 26.40 -3.90
N LEU A 164 1.33 25.13 -3.56
CA LEU A 164 1.93 24.75 -2.27
C LEU A 164 3.31 25.39 -2.06
N ALA A 165 4.17 25.36 -3.08
CA ALA A 165 5.48 25.99 -3.01
C ALA A 165 5.36 27.50 -2.70
N ARG A 166 4.41 28.19 -3.35
CA ARG A 166 4.13 29.61 -3.08
C ARG A 166 3.69 29.83 -1.63
N LEU A 167 2.83 28.97 -1.09
CA LEU A 167 2.34 29.06 0.30
C LEU A 167 3.41 28.71 1.33
N CYS A 168 4.36 27.83 1.00
CA CYS A 168 5.43 27.37 1.90
C CYS A 168 6.72 28.19 1.83
N GLY A 169 6.70 29.40 1.24
CA GLY A 169 7.87 30.29 1.19
C GLY A 169 8.81 30.05 0.00
N ARG A 170 8.33 29.38 -1.05
CA ARG A 170 9.05 29.09 -2.31
C ARG A 170 10.37 28.33 -2.10
N PRO A 171 10.35 27.14 -1.46
CA PRO A 171 11.54 26.30 -1.37
C PRO A 171 12.04 25.91 -2.76
N HIS A 172 13.35 25.62 -2.88
CA HIS A 172 13.91 25.06 -4.11
C HIS A 172 13.43 23.61 -4.28
N ILE A 173 12.73 23.33 -5.37
CA ILE A 173 12.11 22.02 -5.65
C ILE A 173 12.64 21.48 -6.97
N GLU A 174 13.21 20.28 -6.92
CA GLU A 174 13.55 19.48 -8.09
C GLU A 174 12.55 18.32 -8.21
N VAL A 175 12.01 18.09 -9.41
CA VAL A 175 11.06 17.00 -9.67
C VAL A 175 11.74 15.93 -10.53
N ILE A 176 11.70 14.68 -10.07
CA ILE A 176 12.33 13.54 -10.76
C ILE A 176 11.29 12.47 -11.09
N GLY A 177 11.37 11.89 -12.29
CA GLY A 177 10.41 10.87 -12.73
C GLY A 177 10.46 10.63 -14.24
N PRO A 178 9.52 9.83 -14.79
CA PRO A 178 8.47 9.10 -14.07
C PRO A 178 9.01 7.90 -13.27
N VAL A 179 8.36 7.56 -12.16
CA VAL A 179 8.64 6.37 -11.32
C VAL A 179 7.40 5.47 -11.23
N TYR A 180 7.62 4.15 -11.10
CA TYR A 180 6.54 3.17 -11.02
C TYR A 180 6.59 2.31 -9.76
N SER A 181 7.65 2.44 -8.97
CA SER A 181 7.85 1.71 -7.72
C SER A 181 8.78 2.48 -6.78
N THR A 182 8.76 2.14 -5.49
CA THR A 182 9.73 2.69 -4.51
C THR A 182 11.17 2.36 -4.91
N ARG A 183 11.39 1.24 -5.61
CA ARG A 183 12.70 0.88 -6.17
C ARG A 183 13.16 1.89 -7.22
N ASP A 184 12.27 2.29 -8.13
CA ASP A 184 12.55 3.28 -9.18
C ASP A 184 12.77 4.67 -8.58
N GLU A 185 12.00 5.02 -7.55
CA GLU A 185 12.21 6.25 -6.78
C GLU A 185 13.62 6.30 -6.21
N ALA A 186 14.05 5.21 -5.56
CA ALA A 186 15.38 5.13 -4.97
C ALA A 186 16.50 5.13 -6.02
N THR A 187 16.39 4.39 -7.13
CA THR A 187 17.43 4.40 -8.18
C THR A 187 17.59 5.78 -8.80
N ARG A 188 16.49 6.39 -9.24
CA ARG A 188 16.54 7.72 -9.88
C ARG A 188 17.08 8.76 -8.92
N PHE A 189 16.66 8.71 -7.66
CA PHE A 189 17.19 9.60 -6.65
C PHE A 189 18.67 9.38 -6.40
N ALA A 190 19.14 8.13 -6.36
CA ALA A 190 20.55 7.83 -6.17
C ALA A 190 21.45 8.35 -7.31
N ASP A 191 20.95 8.37 -8.54
CA ASP A 191 21.67 8.96 -9.67
C ASP A 191 21.79 10.48 -9.50
N VAL A 192 20.69 11.16 -9.14
CA VAL A 192 20.72 12.61 -8.86
C VAL A 192 21.61 12.92 -7.65
N ALA A 193 21.53 12.13 -6.58
CA ALA A 193 22.37 12.30 -5.40
C ALA A 193 23.85 12.18 -5.76
N ARG A 194 24.22 11.22 -6.63
CA ARG A 194 25.60 11.06 -7.12
C ARG A 194 26.06 12.27 -7.95
N GLU A 195 25.22 12.77 -8.85
CA GLU A 195 25.52 13.96 -9.65
C GLU A 195 25.68 15.23 -8.80
N ARG A 196 24.94 15.32 -7.69
CA ARG A 196 24.96 16.46 -6.77
C ARG A 196 25.96 16.31 -5.61
N GLY A 197 26.58 15.14 -5.45
CA GLY A 197 27.45 14.83 -4.31
C GLY A 197 26.71 14.76 -2.97
N TRP A 198 25.42 14.39 -2.97
CA TRP A 198 24.62 14.24 -1.75
C TRP A 198 24.87 12.87 -1.12
N GLU A 199 25.10 12.87 0.20
CA GLU A 199 25.38 11.65 0.97
C GLU A 199 24.26 11.32 1.95
N ARG A 200 23.76 12.35 2.66
CA ARG A 200 22.69 12.21 3.67
C ARG A 200 21.44 12.91 3.22
N VAL A 201 20.32 12.20 3.28
CA VAL A 201 19.02 12.72 2.85
C VAL A 201 17.95 12.44 3.89
N ILE A 202 16.97 13.34 3.98
CA ILE A 202 15.77 13.10 4.76
C ILE A 202 14.71 12.53 3.82
N VAL A 203 14.22 11.32 4.09
CA VAL A 203 13.10 10.75 3.34
C VAL A 203 11.77 11.06 4.02
N VAL A 204 10.85 11.62 3.26
CA VAL A 204 9.48 11.92 3.69
C VAL A 204 8.49 11.02 2.95
N THR A 205 7.73 10.25 3.72
CA THR A 205 6.66 9.39 3.22
C THR A 205 5.63 9.11 4.33
N SER A 206 4.60 8.32 4.05
CA SER A 206 3.59 7.94 5.04
C SER A 206 4.19 7.04 6.14
N PRO A 207 3.66 7.07 7.38
CA PRO A 207 4.24 6.33 8.51
C PRO A 207 4.48 4.85 8.25
N TYR A 208 3.48 4.10 7.77
CA TYR A 208 3.65 2.66 7.51
C TYR A 208 4.58 2.34 6.33
N HIS A 209 4.87 3.31 5.45
CA HIS A 209 5.77 3.12 4.33
C HIS A 209 7.24 3.46 4.69
N SER A 210 7.46 4.22 5.76
CA SER A 210 8.76 4.81 6.14
C SER A 210 9.89 3.79 6.29
N ALA A 211 9.66 2.67 6.98
CA ALA A 211 10.71 1.67 7.18
C ALA A 211 11.18 1.05 5.86
N ARG A 212 10.25 0.72 4.96
CA ARG A 212 10.59 0.13 3.65
C ARG A 212 11.25 1.16 2.74
N ALA A 213 10.71 2.38 2.69
CA ALA A 213 11.29 3.46 1.91
C ALA A 213 12.75 3.73 2.30
N ALA A 214 13.03 3.79 3.61
CA ALA A 214 14.39 3.96 4.11
C ALA A 214 15.30 2.79 3.70
N ALA A 215 14.86 1.55 3.91
CA ALA A 215 15.66 0.38 3.54
C ALA A 215 15.99 0.31 2.04
N VAL A 216 15.06 0.70 1.17
CA VAL A 216 15.28 0.69 -0.28
C VAL A 216 16.27 1.79 -0.70
N LEU A 217 16.22 2.97 -0.08
CA LEU A 217 17.19 4.04 -0.30
C LEU A 217 18.59 3.66 0.24
N GLU A 218 18.66 3.06 1.42
CA GLU A 218 19.90 2.55 1.99
C GLU A 218 20.52 1.46 1.08
N LYS A 219 19.69 0.60 0.49
CA LYS A 219 20.14 -0.44 -0.44
C LYS A 219 20.82 0.13 -1.69
N VAL A 220 20.48 1.33 -2.12
CA VAL A 220 21.12 2.02 -3.25
C VAL A 220 22.30 2.91 -2.85
N GLY A 221 22.73 2.82 -1.59
CA GLY A 221 23.91 3.53 -1.08
C GLY A 221 23.65 4.93 -0.55
N ILE A 222 22.39 5.28 -0.26
CA ILE A 222 22.04 6.59 0.32
C ILE A 222 22.00 6.50 1.85
N THR A 223 22.59 7.47 2.54
CA THR A 223 22.44 7.58 4.00
C THR A 223 21.11 8.26 4.32
N VAL A 224 20.22 7.56 5.02
CA VAL A 224 18.83 8.00 5.20
C VAL A 224 18.55 8.45 6.63
N VAL A 225 17.87 9.59 6.76
CA VAL A 225 17.11 10.00 7.95
C VAL A 225 15.63 9.83 7.63
N SER A 226 14.96 8.87 8.27
CA SER A 226 13.54 8.60 8.04
C SER A 226 12.66 9.57 8.82
N HIS A 227 11.93 10.44 8.12
CA HIS A 227 10.99 11.39 8.72
C HIS A 227 9.58 11.19 8.14
N PRO A 228 8.77 10.29 8.72
CA PRO A 228 7.41 10.08 8.25
C PRO A 228 6.55 11.33 8.45
N CYS A 229 5.74 11.67 7.45
CA CYS A 229 4.78 12.77 7.60
C CYS A 229 3.67 12.38 8.59
N PRO A 230 3.02 13.36 9.25
CA PRO A 230 1.86 13.09 10.09
C PRO A 230 0.75 12.39 9.30
N GLU A 231 0.21 11.29 9.83
CA GLU A 231 -0.99 10.66 9.26
C GLU A 231 -2.23 11.49 9.61
N ARG A 232 -3.11 11.73 8.63
CA ARG A 232 -4.33 12.54 8.82
C ARG A 232 -5.62 11.74 8.59
N GLU A 233 -5.55 10.61 7.89
CA GLU A 233 -6.74 9.77 7.67
C GLU A 233 -7.18 9.07 8.97
N PHE A 234 -6.21 8.60 9.77
CA PHE A 234 -6.46 7.93 11.05
C PHE A 234 -5.25 8.00 11.98
N ALA A 235 -5.40 7.59 13.25
CA ALA A 235 -4.29 7.53 14.20
C ALA A 235 -3.59 6.15 14.13
N PRO A 236 -2.38 6.02 13.53
CA PRO A 236 -1.76 4.71 13.32
C PRO A 236 -1.46 3.95 14.61
N SER A 237 -1.08 4.68 15.65
CA SER A 237 -0.73 4.12 16.96
C SER A 237 -1.93 3.85 17.87
N ASN A 238 -3.08 4.46 17.58
CA ASN A 238 -4.28 4.39 18.44
C ASN A 238 -5.59 4.55 17.63
N PRO A 239 -5.95 3.57 16.79
CA PRO A 239 -7.16 3.63 15.98
C PRO A 239 -8.42 3.58 16.85
N ARG A 240 -9.34 4.53 16.64
CA ARG A 240 -10.53 4.72 17.50
C ARG A 240 -11.72 3.91 17.01
N SER A 241 -11.88 3.81 15.71
CA SER A 241 -13.04 3.16 15.08
C SER A 241 -12.69 1.80 14.46
N MET A 242 -13.73 1.00 14.22
CA MET A 242 -13.62 -0.26 13.47
C MET A 242 -13.01 -0.04 12.08
N LYS A 243 -13.41 1.04 11.38
CA LYS A 243 -12.87 1.40 10.06
C LYS A 243 -11.36 1.63 10.13
N GLU A 244 -10.88 2.36 11.12
CA GLU A 244 -9.44 2.63 11.30
C GLU A 244 -8.67 1.35 11.62
N ARG A 245 -9.22 0.47 12.47
CA ARG A 245 -8.59 -0.83 12.77
C ARG A 245 -8.44 -1.70 11.52
N LEU A 246 -9.45 -1.72 10.66
CA LEU A 246 -9.39 -2.41 9.37
C LEU A 246 -8.40 -1.73 8.41
N ALA A 247 -8.28 -0.39 8.44
CA ALA A 247 -7.25 0.32 7.69
C ALA A 247 -5.83 -0.06 8.15
N VAL A 248 -5.61 -0.22 9.47
CA VAL A 248 -4.34 -0.72 10.00
C VAL A 248 -4.05 -2.15 9.52
N LEU A 249 -5.03 -3.06 9.58
CA LEU A 249 -4.87 -4.43 9.04
C LEU A 249 -4.50 -4.39 7.56
N ARG A 250 -5.22 -3.60 6.76
CA ARG A 250 -4.97 -3.41 5.32
C ARG A 250 -3.54 -2.97 5.05
N TRP A 251 -3.11 -1.88 5.69
CA TRP A 251 -1.75 -1.35 5.52
C TRP A 251 -0.67 -2.32 5.98
N TRP A 252 -0.90 -3.01 7.10
CA TRP A 252 0.02 -4.02 7.61
C TRP A 252 0.18 -5.16 6.60
N LEU A 253 -0.92 -5.76 6.12
CA LEU A 253 -0.87 -6.83 5.12
C LEU A 253 -0.18 -6.38 3.83
N TYR A 254 -0.52 -5.19 3.33
CA TYR A 254 0.08 -4.61 2.14
C TYR A 254 1.60 -4.51 2.28
N GLU A 255 2.09 -3.95 3.38
CA GLU A 255 3.52 -3.81 3.62
C GLU A 255 4.22 -5.15 3.82
N GLN A 256 3.60 -6.14 4.49
CA GLN A 256 4.22 -7.46 4.60
C GLN A 256 4.46 -8.12 3.24
N VAL A 257 3.47 -8.03 2.35
CA VAL A 257 3.60 -8.53 0.97
C VAL A 257 4.71 -7.78 0.23
N ARG A 258 4.76 -6.45 0.33
CA ARG A 258 5.79 -5.63 -0.31
C ARG A 258 7.19 -5.94 0.22
N TRP A 259 7.37 -6.06 1.53
CA TRP A 259 8.62 -6.47 2.14
C TRP A 259 9.08 -7.83 1.64
N ALA A 260 8.20 -8.82 1.59
CA ALA A 260 8.53 -10.16 1.07
C ALA A 260 8.96 -10.09 -0.40
N LEU A 261 8.22 -9.37 -1.24
CA LEU A 261 8.53 -9.20 -2.66
C LEU A 261 9.86 -8.46 -2.89
N TYR A 262 10.15 -7.44 -2.09
CA TYR A 262 11.37 -6.65 -2.21
C TYR A 262 12.60 -7.43 -1.70
N ARG A 263 12.46 -8.20 -0.61
CA ARG A 263 13.52 -9.12 -0.15
C ARG A 263 13.82 -10.19 -1.19
N ALA A 264 12.78 -10.81 -1.76
CA ALA A 264 12.95 -11.83 -2.80
C ALA A 264 13.66 -11.30 -4.06
N ARG A 265 13.52 -10.01 -4.35
CA ARG A 265 14.20 -9.31 -5.46
C ARG A 265 15.56 -8.70 -5.06
N GLY A 266 15.96 -8.79 -3.80
CA GLY A 266 17.19 -8.18 -3.29
C GLY A 266 17.18 -6.65 -3.31
N TRP A 267 16.01 -6.01 -3.20
CA TRP A 267 15.84 -4.55 -3.20
C TRP A 267 15.87 -3.92 -1.81
N VAL A 268 15.94 -4.76 -0.77
CA VAL A 268 16.20 -4.41 0.62
C VAL A 268 17.21 -5.38 1.21
#